data_AF-A0A7X5BSZ4-F1
#
_entry.id   AF-A0A7X5BSZ4-F1
#
_cell.length_a   1.000
_cell.length_b   1.000
_cell.length_c   1.000
_cell.angle_alpha   90.00
_cell.angle_beta   90.00
_cell.angle_gamma   90.00
#
_symmetry.space_group_name_H-M   'P 1'
#
loop_
_entity.id
_entity.type
_entity.pdbx_description
1 polymer ?
#
loop_
_entity_poly.entity_id
_entity_poly.type
_entity_poly.pdbx_seq_one_letter_code
_entity_poly.pdbx_strand_id
1 'polypeptide(L)'
;MASTNKKVSRKELVPEKIWGNSTWTVRSGQLIQGPGRPGGKPRLFTVLAEKIPYEALNAVRKDMEAAGINARGVYVAHDSMGYARYVGRGEIFQRLKARKRVQELELAYFSFYVVAERNHEREIETLLIRAASPLLAFNDKKKHASIYPGNIRDYEPGTSFYERHYKKGKKISS
;
A
#
# COMPACT_ATOMS: atom_id res chain seq x y z
N MET A 1 -18.72 24.66 -29.77
CA MET A 1 -17.78 23.68 -29.21
C MET A 1 -18.58 22.67 -28.41
N ALA A 2 -18.64 21.41 -28.85
CA ALA A 2 -19.40 20.36 -28.15
C ALA A 2 -18.67 19.97 -26.85
N SER A 3 -19.34 20.13 -25.70
CA SER A 3 -18.84 19.63 -24.42
C SER A 3 -18.94 18.11 -24.42
N THR A 4 -17.86 17.43 -24.75
CA THR A 4 -17.78 15.98 -24.54
C THR A 4 -17.76 15.72 -23.04
N ASN A 5 -18.93 15.45 -22.47
CA ASN A 5 -19.11 14.96 -21.11
C ASN A 5 -18.44 13.58 -21.01
N LYS A 6 -17.11 13.55 -20.79
CA LYS A 6 -16.37 12.31 -20.57
C LYS A 6 -16.91 11.68 -19.30
N LYS A 7 -17.68 10.59 -19.45
CA LYS A 7 -18.22 9.84 -18.30
C LYS A 7 -17.05 9.41 -17.41
N VAL A 8 -17.12 9.83 -16.15
CA VAL A 8 -16.11 9.54 -15.12
C VAL A 8 -16.08 8.03 -14.83
N SER A 9 -14.94 7.51 -14.39
CA SER A 9 -14.85 6.13 -13.89
C SER A 9 -15.84 5.91 -12.75
N ARG A 10 -16.51 4.76 -12.73
CA ARG A 10 -17.50 4.41 -11.71
C ARG A 10 -17.06 3.21 -10.88
N LYS A 11 -17.40 3.22 -9.60
CA LYS A 11 -17.21 2.08 -8.70
C LYS A 11 -18.38 1.13 -8.84
N GLU A 12 -18.09 -0.14 -9.07
CA GLU A 12 -19.06 -1.22 -9.12
C GLU A 12 -18.72 -2.22 -8.01
N LEU A 13 -19.71 -2.55 -7.17
CA LEU A 13 -19.53 -3.46 -6.05
C LEU A 13 -20.13 -4.81 -6.38
N VAL A 14 -19.47 -5.88 -5.95
CA VAL A 14 -20.10 -7.19 -5.90
C VAL A 14 -21.17 -7.12 -4.78
N PRO A 15 -22.42 -7.58 -5.03
CA PRO A 15 -23.48 -7.49 -4.03
C PRO A 15 -23.18 -8.28 -2.75
N GLU A 16 -22.45 -9.40 -2.90
CA GLU A 16 -22.09 -10.29 -1.80
C GLU A 16 -21.12 -9.63 -0.82
N LYS A 17 -21.34 -9.91 0.47
CA LYS A 17 -20.50 -9.44 1.56
C LYS A 17 -19.41 -10.46 1.86
N ILE A 18 -18.15 -10.06 1.75
CA ILE A 18 -17.00 -10.90 2.12
C ILE A 18 -16.94 -11.10 3.63
N TRP A 19 -17.17 -10.02 4.39
CA TRP A 19 -17.13 -10.03 5.85
C TRP A 19 -17.96 -8.88 6.41
N GLY A 20 -18.43 -9.02 7.65
CA GLY A 20 -18.95 -7.87 8.40
C GLY A 20 -19.20 -8.19 9.87
N ASN A 21 -19.24 -7.13 10.68
CA ASN A 21 -19.63 -7.16 12.09
C ASN A 21 -20.69 -6.07 12.36
N SER A 22 -20.86 -5.68 13.63
CA SER A 22 -21.80 -4.62 14.03
C SER A 22 -21.45 -3.23 13.54
N THR A 23 -20.20 -2.98 13.13
CA THR A 23 -19.71 -1.64 12.76
C THR A 23 -19.37 -1.53 11.27
N TRP A 24 -18.77 -2.58 10.69
CA TRP A 24 -18.17 -2.53 9.37
C TRP A 24 -18.59 -3.71 8.50
N THR A 25 -18.60 -3.48 7.19
CA THR A 25 -18.69 -4.54 6.18
C THR A 25 -17.58 -4.38 5.15
N VAL A 26 -17.09 -5.51 4.65
CA VAL A 26 -16.08 -5.59 3.59
C VAL A 26 -16.73 -6.21 2.36
N ARG A 27 -16.56 -5.56 1.22
CA ARG A 27 -17.06 -5.98 -0.10
C ARG A 27 -15.96 -5.79 -1.14
N SER A 28 -15.92 -6.68 -2.13
CA SER A 28 -15.12 -6.50 -3.33
C SER A 28 -15.87 -5.69 -4.38
N GLY A 29 -15.13 -5.24 -5.38
CA GLY A 29 -15.66 -4.47 -6.48
C GLY A 29 -14.56 -4.06 -7.45
N GLN A 30 -14.95 -3.35 -8.51
CA GLN A 30 -14.04 -2.89 -9.53
C GLN A 30 -14.28 -1.41 -9.84
N LEU A 31 -13.20 -0.72 -10.19
CA LEU A 31 -13.29 0.58 -10.84
C LEU A 31 -13.42 0.37 -12.35
N ILE A 32 -14.62 0.65 -12.87
CA ILE A 32 -14.94 0.55 -14.30
C ILE A 32 -14.45 1.82 -15.00
N GLN A 33 -13.74 1.64 -16.10
CA GLN A 33 -13.19 2.73 -16.88
C GLN A 33 -14.31 3.50 -17.58
N GLY A 34 -14.18 4.83 -17.61
CA GLY A 34 -15.02 5.67 -18.44
C GLY A 34 -14.72 5.45 -19.93
N PRO A 35 -15.71 5.59 -20.83
CA PRO A 35 -15.51 5.55 -22.27
C PRO A 35 -14.49 6.60 -22.73
N GLY A 36 -13.57 6.21 -23.62
CA GLY A 36 -12.57 7.11 -24.22
C GLY A 36 -11.21 7.16 -23.53
N ARG A 37 -10.93 6.30 -22.55
CA ARG A 37 -9.54 5.98 -22.18
C ARG A 37 -9.04 4.85 -23.08
N PRO A 38 -8.15 5.10 -24.07
CA PRO A 38 -7.54 4.03 -24.84
C PRO A 38 -6.78 3.10 -23.88
N GLY A 39 -6.99 1.79 -24.03
CA GLY A 39 -6.44 0.73 -23.17
C GLY A 39 -4.92 0.53 -23.25
N GLY A 40 -4.15 1.61 -23.41
CA GLY A 40 -2.74 1.54 -23.78
C GLY A 40 -1.74 1.42 -22.63
N LYS A 41 -2.15 1.63 -21.37
CA LYS A 41 -1.23 1.48 -20.22
C LYS A 41 -1.76 0.43 -19.24
N PRO A 42 -0.96 -0.60 -18.90
CA PRO A 42 -1.33 -1.52 -17.84
C PRO A 42 -1.50 -0.78 -16.52
N ARG A 43 -2.44 -1.25 -15.69
CA ARG A 43 -2.66 -0.66 -14.37
C ARG A 43 -1.53 -1.11 -13.46
N LEU A 44 -0.90 -0.17 -12.74
CA LEU A 44 0.15 -0.50 -11.76
C LEU A 44 -0.40 -1.42 -10.66
N PHE A 45 -1.58 -1.10 -10.13
CA PHE A 45 -2.27 -1.91 -9.13
C PHE A 45 -3.33 -2.76 -9.78
N THR A 46 -3.31 -4.06 -9.47
CA THR A 46 -4.36 -4.99 -9.90
C THR A 46 -5.44 -5.12 -8.83
N VAL A 47 -5.07 -5.03 -7.55
CA VAL A 47 -5.97 -5.01 -6.39
C VAL A 47 -5.40 -4.10 -5.33
N LEU A 48 -6.27 -3.37 -4.63
CA LEU A 48 -5.91 -2.66 -3.40
C LEU A 48 -7.05 -2.77 -2.40
N ALA A 49 -6.69 -2.72 -1.12
CA ALA A 49 -7.63 -2.55 -0.03
C ALA A 49 -6.97 -1.67 1.04
N GLU A 50 -7.75 -0.77 1.64
CA GLU A 50 -7.22 0.20 2.60
C GLU A 50 -8.00 0.14 3.90
N LYS A 51 -7.27 0.15 5.02
CA LYS A 51 -7.80 0.22 6.39
C LYS A 51 -8.90 -0.81 6.67
N ILE A 52 -8.69 -2.04 6.23
CA ILE A 52 -9.57 -3.18 6.49
C ILE A 52 -9.35 -3.68 7.93
N PRO A 53 -10.41 -3.98 8.70
CA PRO A 53 -10.26 -4.55 10.05
C PRO A 53 -9.54 -5.90 10.02
N TYR A 54 -8.61 -6.13 10.95
CA TYR A 54 -7.83 -7.38 11.00
C TYR A 54 -8.69 -8.64 11.16
N GLU A 55 -9.88 -8.52 11.74
CA GLU A 55 -10.86 -9.60 11.86
C GLU A 55 -11.31 -10.13 10.48
N ALA A 56 -11.27 -9.28 9.45
CA ALA A 56 -11.60 -9.64 8.08
C ALA A 56 -10.44 -10.29 7.31
N LEU A 57 -9.23 -10.36 7.88
CA LEU A 57 -8.01 -10.78 7.17
C LEU A 57 -8.17 -12.14 6.47
N ASN A 58 -8.70 -13.14 7.18
CA ASN A 58 -8.89 -14.48 6.61
C ASN A 58 -10.01 -14.52 5.56
N ALA A 59 -11.06 -13.72 5.71
CA ALA A 59 -12.17 -13.67 4.77
C ALA A 59 -11.73 -13.04 3.44
N VAL A 60 -11.00 -11.92 3.51
CA VAL A 60 -10.43 -11.27 2.31
C VAL A 60 -9.41 -12.18 1.61
N ARG A 61 -8.57 -12.90 2.38
CA ARG A 61 -7.65 -13.88 1.79
C ARG A 61 -8.41 -14.94 0.98
N LYS A 62 -9.46 -15.53 1.57
CA LYS A 62 -10.27 -16.56 0.90
C LYS A 62 -10.96 -16.03 -0.35
N ASP A 63 -11.49 -14.81 -0.30
CA ASP A 63 -12.09 -14.15 -1.47
C ASP A 63 -11.08 -13.97 -2.61
N MET A 64 -9.88 -13.48 -2.31
CA MET A 64 -8.80 -13.36 -3.30
C MET A 64 -8.34 -14.72 -3.84
N GLU A 65 -8.21 -15.73 -2.99
CA GLU A 65 -7.87 -17.10 -3.38
C GLU A 65 -8.94 -17.66 -4.34
N ALA A 66 -10.23 -17.48 -4.01
CA ALA A 66 -11.35 -17.93 -4.86
C ALA A 66 -11.41 -17.20 -6.20
N ALA A 67 -11.02 -15.92 -6.24
CA ALA A 67 -10.91 -15.13 -7.46
C ALA A 67 -9.63 -15.42 -8.27
N GLY A 68 -8.75 -16.33 -7.82
CA GLY A 68 -7.49 -16.65 -8.49
C GLY A 68 -6.46 -15.51 -8.46
N ILE A 69 -6.58 -14.58 -7.51
CA ILE A 69 -5.73 -13.40 -7.42
C ILE A 69 -4.51 -13.70 -6.56
N ASN A 70 -3.32 -13.36 -7.09
CA ASN A 70 -2.07 -13.47 -6.35
C ASN A 70 -2.07 -12.51 -5.13
N ALA A 71 -1.76 -13.05 -3.95
CA ALA A 71 -1.69 -12.32 -2.68
C ALA A 71 -0.30 -11.71 -2.39
N ARG A 72 0.50 -11.46 -3.42
CA ARG A 72 1.80 -10.79 -3.28
C ARG A 72 1.71 -9.31 -3.62
N GLY A 73 2.40 -8.50 -2.83
CA GLY A 73 2.44 -7.06 -3.04
C GLY A 73 2.97 -6.33 -1.83
N VAL A 74 2.59 -5.07 -1.69
CA VAL A 74 2.96 -4.21 -0.56
C VAL A 74 1.81 -4.18 0.43
N TYR A 75 2.12 -4.21 1.72
CA TYR A 75 1.13 -4.18 2.78
C TYR A 75 1.54 -3.21 3.90
N VAL A 76 0.53 -2.70 4.61
CA VAL A 76 0.66 -1.76 5.70
C VAL A 76 -0.22 -2.23 6.86
N ALA A 77 0.33 -2.28 8.07
CA ALA A 77 -0.43 -2.47 9.29
C ALA A 77 -0.59 -1.14 10.01
N HIS A 78 -1.80 -0.89 10.49
CA HIS A 78 -2.20 0.36 11.13
C HIS A 78 -2.70 0.13 12.55
N ASP A 79 -2.52 1.12 13.42
CA ASP A 79 -3.15 1.16 14.74
C ASP A 79 -4.63 1.58 14.65
N SER A 80 -5.29 1.67 15.80
CA SER A 80 -6.71 2.07 15.93
C SER A 80 -7.00 3.50 15.45
N MET A 81 -5.99 4.37 15.42
CA MET A 81 -6.10 5.73 14.87
C MET A 81 -5.85 5.76 13.35
N GLY A 82 -5.48 4.62 12.76
CA GLY A 82 -5.21 4.48 11.34
C GLY A 82 -3.80 4.93 10.93
N TYR A 83 -2.89 5.18 11.87
CA TYR A 83 -1.49 5.47 11.56
C TYR A 83 -0.77 4.21 11.12
N ALA A 84 0.04 4.32 10.06
CA ALA A 84 0.91 3.22 9.66
C ALA A 84 1.95 2.94 10.76
N ARG A 85 2.01 1.69 11.22
CA ARG A 85 2.99 1.24 12.22
C ARG A 85 3.97 0.22 11.66
N TYR A 86 3.57 -0.51 10.62
CA TYR A 86 4.42 -1.46 9.92
C TYR A 86 4.15 -1.42 8.42
N VAL A 87 5.20 -1.44 7.61
CA VAL A 87 5.11 -1.56 6.14
C VAL A 87 6.04 -2.68 5.68
N GLY A 88 5.60 -3.48 4.73
CA GLY A 88 6.47 -4.44 4.07
C GLY A 88 5.91 -4.94 2.74
N ARG A 89 6.59 -5.91 2.16
CA ARG A 89 6.22 -6.54 0.88
C ARG A 89 6.34 -8.06 0.89
N GLY A 90 5.78 -8.72 -0.13
CA GLY A 90 5.80 -10.17 -0.32
C GLY A 90 4.42 -10.79 -0.08
N GLU A 91 4.37 -11.98 0.52
CA GLU A 91 3.13 -12.69 0.86
C GLU A 91 2.28 -11.90 1.88
N ILE A 92 1.29 -11.16 1.39
CA ILE A 92 0.56 -10.13 2.15
C ILE A 92 -0.08 -10.74 3.41
N PHE A 93 -0.96 -11.73 3.24
CA PHE A 93 -1.76 -12.24 4.35
C PHE A 93 -0.91 -13.02 5.36
N GLN A 94 0.08 -13.77 4.91
CA GLN A 94 0.99 -14.50 5.81
C GLN A 94 1.78 -13.53 6.69
N ARG A 95 2.33 -12.46 6.09
CA ARG A 95 3.16 -11.49 6.81
C ARG A 95 2.34 -10.59 7.73
N LEU A 96 1.16 -10.15 7.31
CA LEU A 96 0.23 -9.40 8.16
C LEU A 96 -0.24 -10.25 9.35
N LYS A 97 -0.59 -11.52 9.12
CA LYS A 97 -0.98 -12.45 10.20
C LYS A 97 0.16 -12.66 11.20
N ALA A 98 1.37 -12.90 10.72
CA ALA A 98 2.55 -13.06 11.57
C ALA A 98 2.82 -11.79 12.41
N ARG A 99 2.69 -10.61 11.79
CA ARG A 99 2.87 -9.33 12.48
C ARG A 99 1.80 -9.09 13.55
N LYS A 100 0.52 -9.27 13.22
CA LYS A 100 -0.59 -9.15 14.17
C LYS A 100 -0.45 -10.07 15.37
N ARG A 101 0.07 -11.29 15.20
CA ARG A 101 0.32 -12.21 16.32
C ARG A 101 1.35 -11.68 17.32
N VAL A 102 2.35 -10.94 16.86
CA VAL A 102 3.39 -10.36 17.72
C VAL A 102 2.89 -9.09 18.42
N GLN A 103 1.95 -8.37 17.81
CA GLN A 103 1.49 -7.03 18.22
C GLN A 103 -0.05 -6.99 18.25
N GLU A 104 -0.64 -7.90 19.01
CA GLU A 104 -2.07 -8.18 18.92
C GLU A 104 -2.93 -6.97 19.33
N LEU A 105 -2.54 -6.20 20.34
CA LEU A 105 -3.35 -5.08 20.81
C LEU A 105 -3.06 -3.76 20.06
N GLU A 106 -1.94 -3.69 19.33
CA GLU A 106 -1.44 -2.43 18.76
C GLU A 106 -1.90 -2.22 17.30
N LEU A 107 -2.34 -3.29 16.62
CA LEU A 107 -2.70 -3.26 15.21
C LEU A 107 -4.20 -3.52 15.03
N ALA A 108 -4.93 -2.54 14.50
CA ALA A 108 -6.37 -2.61 14.30
C ALA A 108 -6.78 -2.83 12.83
N TYR A 109 -6.05 -2.19 11.90
CA TYR A 109 -6.38 -2.25 10.48
C TYR A 109 -5.19 -2.66 9.61
N PHE A 110 -5.46 -3.17 8.42
CA PHE A 110 -4.46 -3.43 7.41
C PHE A 110 -4.85 -2.83 6.05
N SER A 111 -3.84 -2.45 5.28
CA SER A 111 -3.98 -2.07 3.87
C SER A 111 -3.04 -2.93 3.03
N PHE A 112 -3.37 -3.16 1.76
CA PHE A 112 -2.48 -3.81 0.82
C PHE A 112 -2.70 -3.35 -0.61
N TYR A 113 -1.65 -3.53 -1.41
CA TYR A 113 -1.59 -3.15 -2.81
C TYR A 113 -0.90 -4.28 -3.59
N VAL A 114 -1.67 -5.01 -4.37
CA VAL A 114 -1.15 -6.00 -5.33
C VAL A 114 -0.70 -5.26 -6.57
N VAL A 115 0.57 -5.43 -6.92
CA VAL A 115 1.23 -4.69 -7.99
C VAL A 115 1.39 -5.61 -9.19
N ALA A 116 1.09 -5.11 -10.39
CA ALA A 116 1.15 -5.89 -11.63
C ALA A 116 2.57 -6.39 -11.94
N GLU A 117 3.58 -5.57 -11.64
CA GLU A 117 4.99 -5.88 -11.87
C GLU A 117 5.77 -5.89 -10.57
N ARG A 118 6.55 -6.96 -10.36
CA ARG A 118 7.22 -7.23 -9.08
C ARG A 118 8.31 -6.20 -8.73
N ASN A 119 8.94 -5.58 -9.72
CA ASN A 119 10.00 -4.58 -9.49
C ASN A 119 9.44 -3.36 -8.75
N HIS A 120 8.23 -2.92 -9.12
CA HIS A 120 7.55 -1.80 -8.48
C HIS A 120 7.18 -2.07 -7.01
N GLU A 121 7.05 -3.33 -6.56
CA GLU A 121 6.79 -3.64 -5.14
C GLU A 121 7.86 -3.05 -4.21
N ARG A 122 9.14 -3.12 -4.61
CA ARG A 122 10.26 -2.62 -3.81
C ARG A 122 10.23 -1.10 -3.72
N GLU A 123 9.97 -0.43 -4.83
CA GLU A 123 9.95 1.03 -4.90
C GLU A 123 8.77 1.60 -4.12
N ILE A 124 7.58 0.97 -4.23
CA ILE A 124 6.39 1.35 -3.46
C ILE A 124 6.61 1.13 -1.96
N GLU A 125 7.16 -0.02 -1.56
CA GLU A 125 7.52 -0.28 -0.15
C GLU A 125 8.47 0.81 0.36
N THR A 126 9.52 1.12 -0.42
CA THR A 126 10.52 2.13 -0.07
C THR A 126 9.89 3.52 0.09
N LEU A 127 8.99 3.90 -0.82
CA LEU A 127 8.26 5.17 -0.75
C LEU A 127 7.39 5.25 0.49
N LEU A 128 6.59 4.22 0.78
CA LEU A 128 5.72 4.20 1.97
C LEU A 128 6.53 4.22 3.27
N ILE A 129 7.66 3.51 3.32
CA ILE A 129 8.53 3.51 4.50
C ILE A 129 9.11 4.90 4.74
N ARG A 130 9.59 5.58 3.70
CA ARG A 130 10.19 6.92 3.83
C ARG A 130 9.15 7.97 4.20
N ALA A 131 7.96 7.93 3.58
CA ALA A 131 6.88 8.86 3.89
C ALA A 131 6.37 8.72 5.33
N ALA A 132 6.33 7.50 5.86
CA ALA A 132 5.83 7.22 7.20
C ALA A 132 6.93 7.07 8.27
N SER A 133 8.22 7.21 7.91
CA SER A 133 9.39 6.80 8.71
C SER A 133 9.31 7.09 10.23
N PRO A 134 9.02 8.32 10.69
CA PRO A 134 8.94 8.59 12.14
C PRO A 134 7.76 7.88 12.84
N LEU A 135 6.73 7.48 12.10
CA LEU A 135 5.51 6.85 12.61
C LEU A 135 5.57 5.32 12.63
N LEU A 136 6.47 4.71 11.84
CA LEU A 136 6.57 3.26 11.65
C LEU A 136 7.23 2.53 12.81
N ALA A 137 6.61 2.57 13.99
CA ALA A 137 7.11 2.04 15.25
C ALA A 137 7.64 0.59 15.19
N PHE A 138 7.29 -0.21 14.18
CA PHE A 138 7.70 -1.62 14.07
C PHE A 138 8.66 -1.93 12.90
N ASN A 139 9.11 -0.92 12.15
CA ASN A 139 10.10 -1.08 11.06
C ASN A 139 11.55 -0.81 11.53
N ASP A 140 12.02 -1.49 12.57
CA ASP A 140 13.28 -1.12 13.25
C ASP A 140 14.54 -1.07 12.38
N LYS A 141 14.62 -1.87 11.30
CA LYS A 141 15.78 -1.90 10.39
C LYS A 141 15.79 -0.82 9.30
N LYS A 142 14.66 -0.18 9.02
CA LYS A 142 14.51 0.78 7.89
C LYS A 142 14.05 2.19 8.33
N LYS A 143 13.89 2.41 9.64
CA LYS A 143 13.63 3.74 10.20
C LYS A 143 14.86 4.63 10.02
N HIS A 144 14.65 5.82 9.48
CA HIS A 144 15.57 6.95 9.69
C HIS A 144 14.81 8.01 10.48
N ALA A 145 15.21 8.23 11.74
CA ALA A 145 14.63 9.22 12.65
C ALA A 145 15.11 10.66 12.35
N SER A 146 15.65 10.90 11.16
CA SER A 146 16.44 12.09 10.84
C SER A 146 15.93 12.76 9.57
N ILE A 147 16.40 13.99 9.34
CA ILE A 147 16.18 14.72 8.08
C ILE A 147 16.99 14.12 6.91
N TYR A 148 17.76 13.05 7.10
CA TYR A 148 18.64 12.49 6.05
C TYR A 148 17.84 11.77 4.96
N PRO A 149 18.21 11.94 3.68
CA PRO A 149 17.61 11.16 2.61
C PRO A 149 17.98 9.68 2.74
N GLY A 150 17.11 8.78 2.27
CA GLY A 150 17.43 7.36 2.16
C GLY A 150 18.36 7.05 0.97
N ASN A 151 18.86 5.82 0.89
CA ASN A 151 19.79 5.40 -0.16
C ASN A 151 19.12 5.38 -1.55
N ILE A 152 19.68 6.07 -2.54
CA ILE A 152 19.11 6.10 -3.90
C ILE A 152 19.11 4.71 -4.58
N ARG A 153 20.00 3.80 -4.15
CA ARG A 153 20.09 2.42 -4.67
C ARG A 153 18.92 1.51 -4.24
N ASP A 154 17.95 2.06 -3.51
CA ASP A 154 16.71 1.36 -3.20
C ASP A 154 15.70 1.39 -4.36
N TYR A 155 15.89 2.29 -5.33
CA TYR A 155 15.07 2.41 -6.55
C TYR A 155 15.70 1.70 -7.74
N GLU A 156 14.93 1.50 -8.81
CA GLU A 156 15.38 0.78 -10.00
C GLU A 156 16.47 1.54 -10.78
N PRO A 157 17.46 0.83 -11.37
CA PRO A 157 18.45 1.44 -12.25
C PRO A 157 17.81 2.22 -13.40
N GLY A 158 18.37 3.38 -13.73
CA GLY A 158 17.81 4.30 -14.72
C GLY A 158 16.88 5.38 -14.15
N THR A 159 16.60 5.34 -12.83
CA THR A 159 15.84 6.38 -12.14
C THR A 159 16.64 7.69 -12.06
N SER A 160 16.08 8.77 -12.64
CA SER A 160 16.58 10.13 -12.42
C SER A 160 16.25 10.61 -11.01
N PHE A 161 17.17 11.31 -10.36
CA PHE A 161 16.98 11.81 -8.99
C PHE A 161 17.45 13.26 -8.83
N TYR A 162 16.92 13.90 -7.78
CA TYR A 162 17.38 15.20 -7.29
C TYR A 162 17.89 15.01 -5.86
N GLU A 163 19.10 15.48 -5.55
CA GLU A 163 19.71 15.37 -4.23
C GLU A 163 20.07 16.75 -3.67
N ARG A 164 19.87 16.93 -2.37
CA ARG A 164 20.34 18.14 -1.68
C ARG A 164 21.84 18.01 -1.42
N HIS A 165 22.61 19.03 -1.79
CA HIS A 165 24.03 19.11 -1.46
C HIS A 165 24.28 20.24 -0.45
N TYR A 166 25.21 20.01 0.48
CA TYR A 166 25.65 21.06 1.38
C TYR A 166 26.40 22.14 0.59
N LYS A 167 26.11 23.41 0.92
CA LYS A 167 26.95 24.51 0.44
C LYS A 167 28.34 24.37 1.04
N LYS A 168 29.36 24.44 0.19
CA LYS A 168 30.78 24.34 0.58
C LYS A 168 31.06 25.29 1.77
N GLY A 169 31.61 24.75 2.86
CA GLY A 169 31.96 25.52 4.06
C GLY A 169 30.94 25.53 5.21
N LYS A 170 29.71 25.00 5.03
CA LYS A 170 28.75 24.82 6.14
C LYS A 170 28.73 23.35 6.60
N LYS A 171 29.38 23.04 7.73
CA LYS A 171 29.17 21.79 8.49
C LYS A 171 28.03 21.99 9.49
N ILE A 172 27.11 21.05 9.58
CA ILE A 172 26.20 20.95 10.73
C ILE A 172 26.95 20.17 11.79
N SER A 173 27.15 20.77 12.97
CA SER A 173 27.63 20.05 14.15
C SER A 173 26.59 19.00 14.53
N SER A 174 27.00 17.74 14.53
CA SER A 174 26.24 16.58 14.98
C SER A 174 25.84 16.68 16.44
#